data_AF-A0A699UKB9-F1
#
_entry.id   AF-A0A699UKB9-F1
#
_cell.length_a   1.000
_cell.length_b   1.000
_cell.length_c   1.000
_cell.angle_alpha   90.00
_cell.angle_beta   90.00
_cell.angle_gamma   90.00
#
_symmetry.space_group_name_H-M   'P 1'
#
loop_
_entity.id
_entity.type
_entity.pdbx_description
1 polymer ?
#
loop_
_entity_poly.entity_id
_entity_poly.type
_entity_poly.pdbx_seq_one_letter_code
_entity_poly.pdbx_strand_id
1 'polypeptide(L)'
;MPNFISAEADRIRKCKGRVFALLDEPDVTRVWLPNNDSPGLAMARAFGDFCLKDFGLISVPDIFYRRLTENDQFVVLATDG
;
A
#
# COMPACT_ATOMS: atom_id res chain seq x y z
N MET A 1 -13.75 -1.35 12.33
CA MET A 1 -13.23 -1.49 10.95
C MET A 1 -11.97 -2.33 11.03
N PRO A 2 -11.78 -3.36 10.18
CA PRO A 2 -10.55 -4.12 10.22
C PRO A 2 -9.41 -3.16 9.85
N ASN A 3 -8.38 -3.12 10.68
CA ASN A 3 -7.25 -2.22 10.54
C ASN A 3 -6.43 -2.67 9.32
N PHE A 4 -6.78 -2.21 8.11
CA PHE A 4 -6.17 -2.63 6.85
C PHE A 4 -4.64 -2.49 6.87
N ILE A 5 -4.12 -1.50 7.61
CA ILE A 5 -2.70 -1.28 7.85
C ILE A 5 -2.02 -2.50 8.48
N SER A 6 -2.68 -3.21 9.41
CA SER A 6 -2.13 -4.41 10.04
C SER A 6 -2.01 -5.55 9.04
N ALA A 7 -3.06 -5.82 8.26
CA ALA A 7 -3.08 -6.95 7.34
C ALA A 7 -2.03 -6.82 6.23
N GLU A 8 -1.86 -5.61 5.68
CA GLU A 8 -0.82 -5.31 4.69
C GLU A 8 0.58 -5.51 5.29
N ALA A 9 0.85 -4.93 6.45
CA ALA A 9 2.16 -5.03 7.11
C ALA A 9 2.48 -6.47 7.51
N ASP A 10 1.49 -7.23 7.99
CA ASP A 10 1.67 -8.64 8.36
C ASP A 10 1.98 -9.51 7.14
N ARG A 11 1.32 -9.26 6.00
CA ARG A 11 1.65 -9.95 4.74
C ARG A 11 3.08 -9.67 4.32
N ILE A 12 3.49 -8.40 4.32
CA ILE A 12 4.85 -7.99 3.93
C ILE A 12 5.89 -8.68 4.82
N ARG A 13 5.70 -8.66 6.15
CA ARG A 13 6.60 -9.33 7.10
C ARG A 13 6.66 -10.85 6.89
N LYS A 14 5.52 -11.51 6.61
CA LYS A 14 5.49 -12.96 6.30
C LYS A 14 6.25 -13.28 5.01
N CYS A 15 6.26 -12.37 4.04
CA CYS A 15 7.03 -12.47 2.80
C CYS A 15 8.48 -11.98 2.95
N LYS A 16 8.99 -11.79 4.19
CA LYS A 16 10.34 -11.30 4.50
C LYS A 16 10.63 -9.86 4.06
N GLY A 17 9.62 -9.12 3.58
CA GLY A 17 9.74 -7.68 3.35
C GLY A 17 9.82 -6.92 4.67
N ARG A 18 10.35 -5.70 4.61
CA ARG A 18 10.49 -4.82 5.78
C ARG A 18 9.53 -3.64 5.67
N VAL A 19 9.01 -3.19 6.81
CA VAL A 19 8.03 -2.10 6.91
C VAL A 19 8.49 -1.14 8.00
N PHE A 20 8.93 0.06 7.61
CA PHE A 20 9.30 1.13 8.53
C PHE A 20 9.32 2.50 7.83
N ALA A 21 9.27 3.56 8.63
CA ALA A 21 9.38 4.95 8.19
C ALA A 21 10.83 5.45 8.28
N LEU A 22 11.20 6.42 7.44
CA LEU A 22 12.49 7.10 7.56
C LEU A 22 12.49 7.99 8.80
N LEU A 23 13.67 8.25 9.38
CA LEU A 23 13.78 9.12 10.55
C LEU A 23 13.31 10.55 10.25
N ASP A 24 13.59 11.04 9.04
CA ASP A 24 13.20 12.38 8.59
C ASP A 24 11.72 12.46 8.14
N GLU A 25 11.08 11.32 7.88
CA GLU A 25 9.67 11.20 7.46
C GLU A 25 8.94 10.15 8.31
N PRO A 26 8.74 10.38 9.63
CA PRO A 26 8.23 9.37 10.54
C PRO A 26 6.78 8.94 10.24
N ASP A 27 6.01 9.82 9.58
CA ASP A 27 4.62 9.57 9.20
C ASP A 27 4.47 8.73 7.93
N VAL A 28 5.56 8.54 7.16
CA VAL A 28 5.52 7.83 5.88
C VAL A 28 6.13 6.43 6.04
N THR A 29 5.25 5.45 6.26
CA THR A 29 5.66 4.05 6.31
C THR A 29 5.93 3.52 4.90
N ARG A 30 7.09 2.88 4.71
CA ARG A 30 7.54 2.34 3.42
C ARG A 30 7.77 0.84 3.48
N VAL A 31 7.64 0.20 2.32
CA VAL A 31 8.03 -1.19 2.06
C VAL A 31 9.44 -1.21 1.50
N TRP A 32 10.26 -2.11 2.02
CA TRP A 32 11.68 -2.23 1.68
C TRP A 32 12.06 -3.68 1.38
N LEU A 33 13.11 -3.88 0.58
CA LEU A 33 13.73 -5.19 0.38
C LEU A 33 14.29 -5.74 1.70
N PRO A 34 14.42 -7.07 1.86
CA PRO A 34 14.91 -7.67 3.11
C PRO A 34 16.32 -7.23 3.49
N ASN A 35 17.20 -7.06 2.49
CA ASN A 35 18.63 -6.86 2.69
C ASN A 35 19.11 -5.45 2.30
N ASN A 36 18.21 -4.61 1.80
CA ASN A 36 18.58 -3.30 1.28
C ASN A 36 17.47 -2.29 1.52
N ASP A 37 17.82 -1.09 1.95
CA ASP A 37 16.89 0.03 2.16
C ASP A 37 16.57 0.71 0.81
N SER A 38 16.23 -0.10 -0.19
CA SER A 38 15.82 0.37 -1.52
C SER A 38 15.16 -0.77 -2.33
N PRO A 39 14.13 -0.49 -3.14
CA PRO A 39 13.39 0.78 -3.19
C PRO A 39 12.52 0.94 -1.94
N GLY A 40 12.28 2.19 -1.53
CA GLY A 40 11.41 2.55 -0.40
C GLY A 40 10.02 2.98 -0.85
N LEU A 41 9.13 2.02 -1.09
CA LEU A 41 7.79 2.29 -1.64
C LEU A 41 6.80 2.66 -0.52
N ALA A 42 6.16 3.84 -0.61
CA ALA A 42 5.19 4.33 0.38
C ALA A 42 3.78 3.68 0.26
N MET A 43 3.68 2.54 -0.43
CA MET A 43 2.43 1.82 -0.67
C MET A 43 2.65 0.31 -0.52
N ALA A 44 1.65 -0.39 0.00
CA ALA A 44 1.68 -1.86 0.14
C ALA A 44 1.07 -2.60 -1.06
N ARG A 45 0.44 -1.86 -1.98
CA ARG A 45 -0.16 -2.36 -3.22
C ARG A 45 0.13 -1.40 -4.35
N ALA A 46 0.64 -1.92 -5.46
CA ALA A 46 0.95 -1.13 -6.66
C ALA A 46 1.01 -2.03 -7.89
N PHE A 47 0.79 -1.47 -9.07
CA PHE A 47 1.23 -2.08 -10.32
C PHE A 47 2.72 -1.81 -10.51
N GLY A 48 3.46 -2.71 -11.15
CA GLY A 48 4.92 -2.57 -11.27
C GLY A 48 5.67 -2.93 -9.99
N ASP A 49 6.78 -2.24 -9.70
CA ASP A 49 7.68 -2.48 -8.56
C ASP A 49 8.01 -3.96 -8.36
N PHE A 50 8.39 -4.61 -9.47
CA PHE A 50 8.54 -6.07 -9.55
C PHE A 50 9.51 -6.65 -8.52
N CYS A 51 10.54 -5.89 -8.15
CA CYS A 51 11.50 -6.30 -7.13
C CYS A 51 10.88 -6.46 -5.74
N LEU A 52 9.75 -5.82 -5.44
CA LEU A 52 9.04 -5.91 -4.15
C LEU A 52 7.93 -6.96 -4.15
N LYS A 53 7.56 -7.53 -5.31
CA LYS A 53 6.45 -8.48 -5.44
C LYS A 53 6.66 -9.76 -4.62
N ASP A 54 7.88 -10.27 -4.61
CA ASP A 54 8.25 -11.44 -3.81
C ASP A 54 8.29 -11.15 -2.29
N PHE A 55 8.21 -9.87 -1.92
CA PHE A 55 8.32 -9.39 -0.53
C PHE A 55 7.00 -8.81 -0.01
N GLY A 56 5.87 -9.20 -0.61
CA GLY A 56 4.53 -8.93 -0.10
C GLY A 56 3.84 -7.70 -0.69
N LEU A 57 4.47 -7.00 -1.65
CA LEU A 57 3.78 -6.06 -2.52
C LEU A 57 2.84 -6.83 -3.46
N ILE A 58 1.57 -6.43 -3.52
CA ILE A 58 0.59 -7.07 -4.41
C ILE A 58 0.00 -6.07 -5.40
N SER A 59 -0.58 -6.56 -6.49
CA SER A 59 -1.35 -5.76 -7.46
C SER A 59 -2.83 -6.10 -7.44
N VAL A 60 -3.30 -6.79 -6.39
CA VAL A 60 -4.72 -7.11 -6.23
C VAL A 60 -5.42 -5.87 -5.65
N PRO A 61 -6.36 -5.25 -6.40
CA PRO A 61 -7.08 -4.08 -5.92
C PRO A 61 -8.16 -4.46 -4.91
N ASP A 62 -8.59 -3.50 -4.10
CA ASP A 62 -9.85 -3.61 -3.37
C ASP A 62 -11.00 -3.21 -4.31
N ILE A 63 -12.02 -4.07 -4.37
CA ILE A 63 -13.18 -3.89 -5.28
C ILE A 63 -14.39 -3.52 -4.44
N PHE A 64 -15.02 -2.39 -4.77
CA PHE A 64 -16.22 -1.90 -4.10
C PHE A 64 -17.32 -1.64 -5.13
N TYR A 65 -18.56 -1.93 -4.74
CA TYR A 65 -19.75 -1.62 -5.53
C TYR A 65 -20.60 -0.62 -4.77
N ARG A 66 -21.03 0.44 -5.45
CA ARG A 66 -21.97 1.43 -4.92
C ARG A 66 -23.06 1.66 -5.93
N ARG A 67 -24.32 1.57 -5.49
CA ARG A 67 -25.46 1.99 -6.30
C ARG A 67 -25.58 3.50 -6.23
N LEU A 68 -25.57 4.15 -7.39
CA LEU A 68 -25.77 5.59 -7.49
C LEU A 68 -27.24 5.94 -7.24
N THR A 69 -27.45 7.09 -6.61
CA THR A 69 -28.75 7.68 -6.29
C THR A 69 -28.77 9.13 -6.76
N GLU A 70 -29.94 9.76 -6.78
CA GLU A 70 -30.08 11.18 -7.14
C GLU A 70 -29.32 12.13 -6.19
N ASN A 71 -28.94 11.65 -5.00
CA ASN A 71 -28.11 12.41 -4.06
C ASN A 71 -26.62 12.43 -4.44
N ASP A 72 -26.17 11.56 -5.35
CA ASP A 72 -24.79 11.47 -5.79
C ASP A 72 -24.57 12.41 -7.00
N GLN A 73 -23.96 13.57 -6.76
CA GLN A 73 -23.84 14.62 -7.80
C GLN A 73 -22.67 14.41 -8.77
N PHE A 74 -21.52 13.95 -8.26
CA PHE A 74 -20.33 13.67 -9.07
C PHE A 74 -19.38 12.72 -8.33
N VAL A 75 -18.44 12.14 -9.07
CA VAL A 75 -17.36 11.30 -8.53
C VAL A 75 -16.03 11.98 -8.82
N VAL A 76 -15.18 12.13 -7.81
CA VAL A 76 -13.83 12.66 -7.94
C VAL A 76 -12.84 11.52 -7.80
N LEU A 77 -11.90 11.44 -8.75
CA LEU A 77 -10.71 10.60 -8.68
C LEU A 77 -9.49 11.53 -8.77
N ALA A 78 -8.59 11.43 -7.79
CA ALA A 78 -7.41 12.28 -7.69
C ALA A 78 -6.21 11.46 -7.18
N THR A 79 -5.01 11.95 -7.46
CA THR A 79 -3.75 11.52 -6.83
C THR A 79 -3.61 12.13 -5.44
N ASP A 80 -2.59 11.69 -4.69
CA ASP A 80 -2.26 12.17 -3.35
C ASP A 80 -1.60 13.57 -3.31
N GLY A 81 -1.23 14.14 -4.47
CA GLY A 81 -0.70 15.48 -4.62
C GLY A 81 -0.93 16.07 -6.01
#